data_AF-A0A9X8YAE4-F1
#
_entry.id   AF-A0A9X8YAE4-F1
#
_cell.length_a   1.000
_cell.length_b   1.000
_cell.length_c   1.000
_cell.angle_alpha   90.00
_cell.angle_beta   90.00
_cell.angle_gamma   90.00
#
_symmetry.space_group_name_H-M   'P 1'
#
loop_
_entity.id
_entity.type
_entity.pdbx_description
1 polymer ?
#
loop_
_entity_poly.entity_id
_entity_poly.type
_entity_poly.pdbx_seq_one_letter_code
_entity_poly.pdbx_strand_id
1 'polypeptide(L)'
;MKDQARDASEHANSPSLEDNLHSFFQHSEVVINAEESLEKRVADVLESPFSSEAAEELARFLMSEEMKLGREAAEYIREEGRP
;
A
#
# COMPACT_ATOMS: atom_id res chain seq x y z
N MET A 1 -21.20 -38.10 17.09
CA MET A 1 -20.18 -37.84 16.06
C MET A 1 -20.69 -36.76 15.10
N LYS A 2 -20.73 -35.48 15.51
CA LYS A 2 -21.32 -34.39 14.70
C LYS A 2 -20.58 -33.03 14.79
N ASP A 3 -19.28 -33.02 15.13
CA ASP A 3 -18.51 -31.76 15.22
C ASP A 3 -17.42 -31.56 14.15
N GLN A 4 -16.88 -32.62 13.54
CA GLN A 4 -15.77 -32.47 12.59
C GLN A 4 -16.15 -31.81 11.25
N ALA A 5 -17.43 -31.89 10.85
CA ALA A 5 -17.89 -31.27 9.61
C ALA A 5 -18.11 -29.75 9.74
N ARG A 6 -18.16 -29.21 10.97
CA ARG A 6 -18.27 -27.77 11.22
C ARG A 6 -16.89 -27.10 11.26
N ASP A 7 -15.91 -27.70 11.93
CA ASP A 7 -14.52 -27.19 11.97
C ASP A 7 -13.87 -27.12 10.58
N ALA A 8 -14.09 -28.13 9.73
CA ALA A 8 -13.53 -28.13 8.37
C ALA A 8 -14.11 -27.02 7.47
N SER A 9 -15.33 -26.55 7.76
CA SER A 9 -15.98 -25.47 7.02
C SER A 9 -15.56 -24.07 7.48
N GLU A 10 -15.08 -23.93 8.72
CA GLU A 10 -14.53 -22.67 9.24
C GLU A 10 -13.15 -22.37 8.66
N HIS A 11 -12.35 -23.41 8.39
CA HIS A 11 -11.04 -23.28 7.74
C HIS A 11 -11.09 -23.14 6.21
N ALA A 12 -12.23 -23.39 5.57
CA ALA A 12 -12.37 -23.29 4.11
C ALA A 12 -12.47 -21.85 3.59
N ASN A 13 -12.75 -20.89 4.49
CA ASN A 13 -12.86 -19.46 4.16
C ASN A 13 -11.67 -18.63 4.68
N SER A 14 -10.63 -19.29 5.22
CA SER A 14 -9.38 -18.61 5.59
C SER A 14 -8.56 -18.40 4.31
N PRO A 15 -8.20 -17.16 3.93
CA PRO A 15 -7.30 -16.95 2.80
C PRO A 15 -6.01 -17.75 3.04
N SER A 16 -5.51 -18.40 1.97
CA SER A 16 -4.32 -19.23 2.10
C SER A 16 -3.11 -18.37 2.42
N LEU A 17 -2.09 -18.96 3.06
CA LEU A 17 -0.84 -18.26 3.35
C LEU A 17 -0.21 -17.69 2.07
N GLU A 18 -0.36 -18.38 0.94
CA GLU A 18 0.11 -17.89 -0.37
C GLU A 18 -0.68 -16.67 -0.86
N ASP A 19 -2.01 -16.63 -0.66
CA ASP A 19 -2.84 -15.47 -1.03
C ASP A 19 -2.46 -14.23 -0.21
N ASN A 20 -2.22 -14.41 1.10
CA ASN A 20 -1.78 -13.33 1.98
C ASN A 20 -0.39 -12.82 1.61
N LEU A 21 0.55 -13.71 1.27
CA LEU A 21 1.89 -13.31 0.84
C LEU A 21 1.87 -12.62 -0.53
N HIS A 22 1.09 -13.12 -1.48
CA HIS A 22 0.94 -12.49 -2.80
C HIS A 22 0.35 -11.09 -2.69
N SER A 23 -0.71 -10.95 -1.88
CA SER A 23 -1.29 -9.65 -1.54
C SER A 23 -0.23 -8.74 -0.91
N PHE A 24 0.50 -9.20 0.10
CA PHE A 24 1.55 -8.43 0.75
C PHE A 24 2.62 -7.93 -0.23
N PHE A 25 3.11 -8.77 -1.14
CA PHE A 25 4.12 -8.38 -2.13
C PHE A 25 3.59 -7.34 -3.13
N GLN A 26 2.36 -7.50 -3.62
CA GLN A 26 1.74 -6.52 -4.52
C GLN A 26 1.58 -5.15 -3.84
N HIS A 27 1.12 -5.13 -2.59
CA HIS A 27 0.97 -3.90 -1.82
C HIS A 27 2.33 -3.24 -1.54
N SER A 28 3.36 -4.04 -1.26
CA SER A 28 4.72 -3.54 -1.01
C SER A 28 5.36 -2.90 -2.25
N GLU A 29 5.15 -3.48 -3.44
CA GLU A 29 5.66 -2.92 -4.70
C GLU A 29 5.04 -1.54 -5.00
N VAL A 30 3.74 -1.38 -4.74
CA VAL A 30 3.05 -0.10 -4.89
C VAL A 30 3.61 0.95 -3.92
N VAL A 31 3.91 0.58 -2.67
CA VAL A 31 4.54 1.48 -1.70
C VAL A 31 5.91 1.95 -2.18
N ILE A 32 6.78 1.03 -2.58
CA ILE A 32 8.16 1.34 -3.00
C ILE A 32 8.14 2.30 -4.20
N ASN A 33 7.35 1.99 -5.23
CA ASN A 33 7.25 2.83 -6.44
C ASN A 33 6.67 4.22 -6.12
N ALA A 34 5.67 4.29 -5.24
CA ALA A 34 5.07 5.54 -4.81
C ALA A 34 6.05 6.41 -4.01
N GLU A 35 6.88 5.82 -3.15
CA GLU A 35 7.91 6.51 -2.37
C GLU A 35 9.04 7.08 -3.24
N GLU A 36 9.59 6.29 -4.18
CA GLU A 36 10.64 6.76 -5.10
C GLU A 36 10.15 7.94 -5.96
N SER A 37 8.91 7.85 -6.45
CA SER A 37 8.27 8.92 -7.23
C SER A 37 7.99 10.17 -6.39
N LEU A 38 7.60 10.00 -5.12
CA LEU A 38 7.39 11.10 -4.18
C LEU A 38 8.70 11.83 -3.86
N GLU A 39 9.78 11.10 -3.57
CA GLU A 39 11.08 11.67 -3.24
C GLU A 39 11.58 12.58 -4.35
N LYS A 40 11.50 12.12 -5.61
CA LYS A 40 11.90 12.90 -6.77
C LYS A 40 11.09 14.20 -6.91
N ARG A 41 9.76 14.13 -6.80
CA ARG A 41 8.89 15.31 -6.94
C ARG A 41 9.08 16.32 -5.83
N VAL A 42 9.37 15.86 -4.62
CA VAL A 42 9.73 16.75 -3.50
C VAL A 42 11.06 17.43 -3.77
N ALA A 43 12.06 16.70 -4.27
CA ALA A 43 13.34 17.28 -4.66
C ALA A 43 13.17 18.38 -5.73
N ASP A 44 12.36 18.12 -6.77
CA ASP A 44 12.06 19.09 -7.83
C ASP A 44 11.46 20.41 -7.26
N VAL A 45 10.55 20.30 -6.28
CA VAL A 45 9.98 21.48 -5.59
C VAL A 45 11.02 22.19 -4.72
N LEU A 46 11.87 21.46 -4.02
CA LEU A 46 12.90 22.04 -3.14
C LEU A 46 14.02 22.74 -3.90
N GLU A 47 14.37 22.27 -5.11
CA GLU A 47 15.36 22.92 -5.98
C GLU A 47 14.84 24.23 -6.59
N SER A 48 13.53 24.34 -6.84
CA SER A 48 12.90 25.55 -7.35
C SER A 48 11.62 25.91 -6.57
N PRO A 49 11.74 26.39 -5.31
CA PRO A 49 10.62 26.57 -4.39
C PRO A 49 9.59 27.64 -4.80
N PHE A 50 9.92 28.46 -5.81
CA PHE A 50 9.02 29.46 -6.38
C PHE A 50 8.28 28.98 -7.65
N SER A 51 8.52 27.75 -8.10
CA SER A 51 7.81 27.17 -9.24
C SER A 51 6.42 26.71 -8.79
N SER A 52 5.39 27.47 -9.16
CA SER A 52 3.99 27.08 -8.93
C SER A 52 3.62 25.80 -9.66
N GLU A 53 4.23 25.54 -10.82
CA GLU A 53 4.01 24.33 -11.62
C GLU A 53 4.50 23.07 -10.88
N ALA A 54 5.74 23.08 -10.37
CA ALA A 54 6.28 21.94 -9.62
C ALA A 54 5.46 21.64 -8.35
N ALA A 55 5.01 22.70 -7.65
CA ALA A 55 4.15 22.55 -6.49
C ALA A 55 2.76 21.98 -6.85
N GLU A 56 2.16 22.41 -7.96
CA GLU A 56 0.89 21.88 -8.47
C GLU A 56 1.02 20.42 -8.92
N GLU A 57 2.14 20.05 -9.55
CA GLU A 57 2.41 18.67 -9.94
C GLU A 57 2.60 17.73 -8.75
N LEU A 58 3.32 18.18 -7.71
CA LEU A 58 3.44 17.45 -6.46
C LEU A 58 2.07 17.30 -5.79
N ALA A 59 1.26 18.37 -5.72
CA ALA A 59 -0.08 18.31 -5.14
C ALA A 59 -0.97 17.30 -5.89
N ARG A 60 -0.94 17.32 -7.24
CA ARG A 60 -1.70 16.37 -8.07
C ARG A 60 -1.26 14.92 -7.84
N PHE A 61 0.04 14.69 -7.69
CA PHE A 61 0.57 13.36 -7.40
C PHE A 61 0.16 12.84 -6.02
N LEU A 62 0.22 13.69 -4.98
CA LEU A 62 -0.22 13.33 -3.63
C LEU A 62 -1.71 12.91 -3.56
N MET A 63 -2.52 13.47 -4.47
CA MET A 63 -3.95 13.16 -4.64
C MET A 63 -4.22 11.99 -5.60
N SER A 64 -3.21 11.39 -6.22
CA SER A 64 -3.37 10.28 -7.16
C SER A 64 -3.85 9.00 -6.48
N GLU A 65 -4.51 8.12 -7.26
CA GLU A 65 -4.92 6.79 -6.79
C GLU A 65 -3.70 5.92 -6.40
N GLU A 66 -2.56 6.09 -7.06
CA GLU A 66 -1.33 5.36 -6.74
C GLU A 66 -0.82 5.72 -5.33
N MET A 67 -0.74 7.01 -4.99
CA MET A 67 -0.39 7.43 -3.63
C MET A 67 -1.44 7.01 -2.59
N LYS A 68 -2.71 6.91 -2.98
CA LYS A 68 -3.76 6.42 -2.10
C LYS A 68 -3.58 4.93 -1.80
N LEU A 69 -3.36 4.10 -2.82
CA LEU A 69 -3.07 2.67 -2.68
C LEU A 69 -1.78 2.45 -1.88
N GLY A 70 -0.74 3.25 -2.10
CA GLY A 70 0.49 3.21 -1.31
C GLY A 70 0.24 3.52 0.18
N ARG A 71 -0.62 4.49 0.51
CA ARG A 71 -1.00 4.78 1.90
C ARG A 71 -1.78 3.62 2.54
N GLU A 72 -2.74 3.04 1.83
CA GLU A 72 -3.53 1.89 2.29
C GLU A 72 -2.65 0.67 2.51
N ALA A 73 -1.72 0.40 1.59
CA ALA A 73 -0.71 -0.65 1.73
C ALA A 73 0.21 -0.45 2.94
N ALA A 74 0.71 0.78 3.15
CA ALA A 74 1.55 1.10 4.30
C ALA A 74 0.80 0.98 5.64
N GLU A 75 -0.50 1.29 5.66
CA GLU A 75 -1.37 1.10 6.83
C GLU A 75 -1.58 -0.39 7.11
N TYR A 76 -1.91 -1.19 6.09
CA TYR A 76 -2.05 -2.64 6.20
C TYR A 76 -0.79 -3.30 6.79
N ILE A 77 0.39 -2.96 6.27
CA ILE A 77 1.68 -3.48 6.79
C ILE A 77 1.88 -3.09 8.27
N ARG A 78 1.48 -1.88 8.66
CA ARG A 78 1.60 -1.41 10.05
C ARG A 78 0.65 -2.15 10.99
N GLU A 79 -0.56 -2.48 10.53
CA GLU A 79 -1.57 -3.17 11.33
C GLU A 79 -1.29 -4.67 11.47
N GLU A 80 -0.95 -5.34 10.36
CA GLU A 80 -0.59 -6.77 10.35
C GLU A 80 0.82 -7.03 10.93
N GLY A 81 1.69 -6.02 10.93
CA GLY A 81 3.01 -6.08 11.55
C GLY A 81 3.03 -5.84 13.07
N ARG A 82 1.87 -5.61 13.70
CA ARG A 82 1.77 -5.54 15.17
C ARG A 82 1.85 -6.95 15.78
N PRO A 83 2.68 -7.17 16.81
CA PRO A 83 2.75 -8.44 17.52
C PRO A 83 1.45 -8.78 18.25
#